data_AF-A0AAD9N6T8-F1
#
_entry.id   AF-A0AAD9N6T8-F1
#
_cell.length_a   1.000
_cell.length_b   1.000
_cell.length_c   1.000
_cell.angle_alpha   90.00
_cell.angle_beta   90.00
_cell.angle_gamma   90.00
#
_symmetry.space_group_name_H-M   'P 1'
#
loop_
_entity.id
_entity.type
_entity.pdbx_description
1 polymer ?
#
loop_
_entity_poly.entity_id
_entity_poly.type
_entity_poly.pdbx_seq_one_letter_code
_entity_poly.pdbx_strand_id
1 'polypeptide(L)'
;MLYFLFTCDCVFCHGSIQMLKFADDTAVLGLTTNSDESDYRDQANKLISWCSENNLELNVNKTKQMIVDFRRKKSSPLSPLLIDGRTVEIVQYFKFFDSTISNNLKWELIIDIIVKNTQQRLYFLRRLKLFGLTTHILLTFYRDAIESVLTFSITVWFGSITVKQKLRLKRTVKTVSRIISRNVP
;
A
#
# COMPACT_ATOMS: atom_id res chain seq x y z
N MET A 1 17.29 -12.31 -10.56
CA MET A 1 18.47 -11.84 -9.79
C MET A 1 19.31 -10.85 -10.58
N LEU A 2 19.64 -11.15 -11.85
CA LEU A 2 20.42 -10.23 -12.70
C LEU A 2 19.75 -8.86 -12.93
N TYR A 3 18.43 -8.83 -13.13
CA TYR A 3 17.67 -7.59 -13.29
C TYR A 3 17.76 -6.66 -12.06
N PHE A 4 17.81 -7.22 -10.86
CA PHE A 4 17.95 -6.42 -9.63
C PHE A 4 19.33 -5.76 -9.56
N LEU A 5 20.40 -6.50 -9.91
CA LEU A 5 21.75 -5.93 -10.00
C LEU A 5 21.82 -4.83 -11.07
N PHE A 6 21.18 -5.05 -12.20
CA PHE A 6 21.10 -4.06 -13.28
C PHE A 6 20.40 -2.76 -12.85
N THR A 7 19.27 -2.86 -12.15
CA THR A 7 18.56 -1.67 -11.66
C THR A 7 19.18 -1.07 -10.40
N CYS A 8 20.09 -1.76 -9.71
CA CYS A 8 20.84 -1.21 -8.58
C CYS A 8 21.72 -0.02 -8.99
N ASP A 9 22.29 -0.03 -10.20
CA ASP A 9 23.20 1.03 -10.68
C ASP A 9 22.51 2.39 -10.86
N CYS A 10 21.17 2.38 -10.94
CA CYS A 10 20.33 3.56 -10.97
C CYS A 10 20.21 4.20 -9.56
N VAL A 11 21.31 4.72 -9.01
CA VAL A 11 21.33 5.33 -7.67
C VAL A 11 21.12 6.83 -7.77
N PHE A 12 20.09 7.34 -7.09
CA PHE A 12 19.86 8.77 -6.93
C PHE A 12 19.70 9.11 -5.46
N CYS A 13 20.66 9.83 -4.91
CA CYS A 13 20.68 10.27 -3.52
C CYS A 13 20.79 11.79 -3.49
N HIS A 14 19.66 12.48 -3.59
CA HIS A 14 19.57 13.89 -3.19
C HIS A 14 18.86 13.95 -1.84
N GLY A 15 19.30 14.78 -0.89
CA GLY A 15 18.84 14.72 0.50
C GLY A 15 17.33 14.90 0.71
N SER A 16 16.62 15.50 -0.26
CA SER A 16 15.17 15.71 -0.28
C SER A 16 14.37 14.59 -0.97
N ILE A 17 15.05 13.58 -1.56
CA ILE A 17 14.44 12.59 -2.45
C ILE A 17 14.87 11.18 -2.07
N GLN A 18 13.89 10.29 -1.98
CA GLN A 18 14.08 8.89 -1.68
C GLN A 18 13.54 8.03 -2.83
N MET A 19 14.37 7.11 -3.30
CA MET A 19 13.96 6.11 -4.28
C MET A 19 13.78 4.76 -3.59
N LEU A 20 12.62 4.14 -3.80
CA LEU A 20 12.30 2.80 -3.31
C LEU A 20 12.16 1.88 -4.52
N LYS A 21 12.90 0.76 -4.51
CA LYS A 21 12.88 -0.22 -5.60
C LYS A 21 12.55 -1.60 -5.08
N PHE A 22 11.73 -2.32 -5.82
CA PHE A 22 11.48 -3.73 -5.58
C PHE A 22 11.10 -4.39 -6.90
N ALA A 23 11.95 -5.31 -7.37
CA ALA A 23 11.85 -5.85 -8.73
C ALA A 23 11.75 -4.71 -9.77
N ASP A 24 10.69 -4.70 -10.59
CA ASP A 24 10.39 -3.68 -11.59
C ASP A 24 9.64 -2.46 -11.04
N ASP A 25 9.02 -2.58 -9.86
CA ASP A 25 8.32 -1.46 -9.22
C ASP A 25 9.32 -0.49 -8.59
N THR A 26 9.28 0.78 -9.04
CA THR A 26 10.08 1.87 -8.49
C THR A 26 9.17 3.02 -8.06
N ALA A 27 9.37 3.52 -6.85
CA ALA A 27 8.71 4.72 -6.34
C ALA A 27 9.74 5.81 -6.06
N VAL A 28 9.47 7.01 -6.58
CA VAL A 28 10.26 8.22 -6.32
C VAL A 28 9.46 9.12 -5.39
N LEU A 29 10.00 9.35 -4.20
CA LEU A 29 9.43 10.19 -3.16
C LEU A 29 10.24 11.48 -3.09
N GLY A 30 9.60 12.62 -3.29
CA GLY A 30 10.25 13.92 -3.15
C GLY A 30 9.49 14.81 -2.17
N LEU A 31 10.22 15.49 -1.29
CA LEU A 31 9.64 16.51 -0.42
C LEU A 31 9.59 17.85 -1.17
N THR A 32 8.39 18.33 -1.47
CA THR A 32 8.19 19.67 -2.05
C THR A 32 8.09 20.71 -0.93
N THR A 33 8.97 21.70 -0.92
CA THR A 33 8.91 22.83 0.04
C THR A 33 8.43 24.08 -0.69
N ASN A 34 7.58 24.90 -0.08
CA ASN A 34 7.04 26.12 -0.69
C ASN A 34 6.33 25.94 -2.06
N SER A 35 5.87 24.73 -2.37
CA SER A 35 5.33 24.35 -3.69
C SER A 35 6.37 24.32 -4.81
N ASP A 36 7.66 24.31 -4.45
CA ASP A 36 8.74 23.98 -5.37
C ASP A 36 8.86 22.45 -5.48
N GLU A 37 8.74 21.98 -6.72
CA GLU A 37 8.85 20.57 -7.10
C GLU A 37 10.05 20.32 -8.02
N SER A 38 10.96 21.29 -8.16
CA SER A 38 12.10 21.23 -9.07
C SER A 38 12.98 20.02 -8.80
N ASP A 39 13.32 19.77 -7.53
CA ASP A 39 14.09 18.58 -7.13
C ASP A 39 13.39 17.29 -7.57
N TYR A 40 12.09 17.17 -7.29
CA TYR A 40 11.31 15.96 -7.62
C TYR A 40 11.26 15.75 -9.13
N ARG A 41 10.99 16.81 -9.90
CA ARG A 41 10.94 16.77 -11.36
C ARG A 41 12.30 16.43 -11.97
N ASP A 42 13.37 17.03 -11.47
CA ASP A 42 14.74 16.74 -11.92
C ASP A 42 15.08 15.26 -11.72
N GLN A 43 14.75 14.69 -10.55
CA GLN A 43 15.00 13.26 -10.33
C GLN A 43 14.08 12.35 -11.13
N ALA A 44 12.80 12.71 -11.31
CA ALA A 44 11.91 11.96 -12.19
C ALA A 44 12.44 11.95 -13.64
N ASN A 45 12.92 13.10 -14.14
CA ASN A 45 13.51 13.21 -15.47
C ASN A 45 14.81 12.41 -15.59
N LYS A 46 15.68 12.42 -14.58
CA LYS A 46 16.90 11.58 -14.56
C LYS A 46 16.56 10.09 -14.60
N LEU A 47 15.53 9.66 -13.88
CA LEU A 47 15.05 8.28 -13.93
C LEU A 47 14.53 7.93 -15.34
N ILE A 48 13.75 8.82 -15.95
CA ILE A 48 13.25 8.64 -17.33
C ILE A 48 14.41 8.50 -18.32
N SER A 49 15.40 9.40 -18.26
CA SER A 49 16.59 9.34 -19.12
C SER A 49 17.39 8.07 -18.89
N TRP A 50 17.65 7.70 -17.63
CA TRP A 50 18.38 6.48 -17.30
C TRP A 50 17.66 5.24 -17.83
N CYS A 51 16.33 5.15 -17.69
CA CYS A 51 15.55 4.06 -18.26
C CYS A 51 15.71 3.99 -19.78
N SER A 52 15.62 5.13 -20.48
CA SER A 52 15.80 5.21 -21.94
C SER A 52 17.20 4.76 -22.37
N GLU A 53 18.25 5.25 -21.71
CA GLU A 53 19.66 4.88 -21.98
C GLU A 53 19.93 3.39 -21.73
N ASN A 54 19.19 2.78 -20.81
CA ASN A 54 19.34 1.38 -20.40
C ASN A 54 18.33 0.44 -21.08
N ASN A 55 17.64 0.89 -22.13
CA ASN A 55 16.64 0.12 -22.88
C ASN A 55 15.48 -0.40 -22.01
N LEU A 56 15.07 0.39 -21.02
CA LEU A 56 13.91 0.14 -20.18
C LEU A 56 12.77 1.07 -20.59
N GLU A 57 11.61 0.49 -20.90
CA GLU A 57 10.40 1.26 -21.23
C GLU A 57 9.55 1.48 -19.98
N LEU A 58 9.23 2.74 -19.68
CA LEU A 58 8.33 3.10 -18.59
C LEU A 58 6.87 2.99 -19.02
N ASN A 59 6.11 2.18 -18.29
CA ASN A 59 4.68 2.02 -18.57
C ASN A 59 3.87 3.19 -17.96
N VAL A 60 3.66 4.25 -18.74
CA VAL A 60 2.92 5.46 -18.33
C VAL A 60 1.51 5.14 -17.78
N ASN A 61 0.84 4.11 -18.30
CA ASN A 61 -0.48 3.72 -17.84
C ASN A 61 -0.46 3.11 -16.43
N LYS A 62 0.64 2.45 -16.05
CA LYS A 62 0.85 1.89 -14.71
C LYS A 62 1.50 2.90 -13.76
N THR A 63 2.32 3.81 -14.26
CA THR A 63 2.93 4.88 -13.47
C THR A 63 1.86 5.86 -13.01
N LYS A 64 1.83 6.15 -11.71
CA LYS A 64 0.89 7.10 -11.11
C LYS A 64 1.65 8.12 -10.27
N GLN A 65 1.16 9.35 -10.25
CA GLN A 65 1.64 10.40 -9.38
C GLN A 65 0.66 10.55 -8.21
N MET A 66 1.16 10.50 -6.98
CA MET A 66 0.34 10.77 -5.79
C MET A 66 0.90 11.98 -5.06
N ILE A 67 0.04 12.97 -4.82
CA ILE A 67 0.41 14.21 -4.13
C ILE A 67 -0.20 14.16 -2.73
N VAL A 68 0.65 14.09 -1.71
CA VAL A 68 0.27 14.11 -0.29
C VAL A 68 0.48 15.53 0.25
N ASP A 69 -0.60 16.28 0.43
CA ASP A 69 -0.56 17.67 0.89
C ASP A 69 -1.50 17.90 2.08
N PHE A 70 -0.91 18.22 3.24
CA PHE A 70 -1.61 18.50 4.50
C PHE A 70 -1.71 20.00 4.83
N ARG A 71 -1.27 20.89 3.92
CA ARG A 71 -1.36 22.34 4.15
C ARG A 71 -2.82 22.78 4.23
N ARG A 72 -3.14 23.66 5.19
CA ARG A 72 -4.50 24.23 5.34
C ARG A 72 -4.90 25.09 4.14
N LYS A 73 -3.96 25.90 3.64
CA LYS A 73 -4.11 26.67 2.41
C LYS A 73 -3.46 25.88 1.29
N LYS A 74 -4.29 25.37 0.37
CA LYS A 74 -3.78 24.68 -0.82
C LYS A 74 -3.13 25.69 -1.74
N SER A 75 -1.95 25.36 -2.26
CA SER A 75 -1.37 26.07 -3.40
C SER A 75 -2.12 25.70 -4.68
N SER A 76 -1.75 26.34 -5.79
CA SER A 76 -2.15 25.88 -7.12
C SER A 76 -1.84 24.38 -7.28
N PRO A 77 -2.69 23.65 -8.02
CA PRO A 77 -2.44 22.24 -8.32
C PRO A 77 -1.13 22.10 -9.09
N LEU A 78 -0.37 21.05 -8.75
CA LEU A 78 0.88 20.72 -9.47
C LEU A 78 0.54 20.27 -10.89
N SER A 79 1.36 20.68 -11.85
CA SER A 79 1.24 20.15 -13.21
C SER A 79 1.54 18.65 -13.23
N PRO A 80 0.83 17.84 -14.02
CA PRO A 80 1.15 16.42 -14.16
C PRO A 80 2.61 16.20 -14.61
N LEU A 81 3.23 15.11 -14.14
CA LEU A 81 4.48 14.63 -14.69
C LEU A 81 4.27 14.18 -16.15
N LEU A 82 5.28 14.40 -17.00
CA LEU A 82 5.29 13.94 -18.38
C LEU A 82 6.35 12.83 -18.52
N ILE A 83 5.97 11.71 -19.12
CA ILE A 83 6.89 10.65 -19.54
C ILE A 83 6.71 10.48 -21.04
N ASP A 84 7.76 10.76 -21.82
CA ASP A 84 7.74 10.73 -23.29
C ASP A 84 6.56 11.52 -23.90
N GLY A 85 6.29 12.71 -23.35
CA GLY A 85 5.19 13.57 -23.78
C GLY A 85 3.79 13.14 -23.34
N ARG A 86 3.65 11.99 -22.66
CA ARG A 86 2.38 11.49 -22.12
C ARG A 86 2.22 11.90 -20.66
N THR A 87 1.01 12.32 -20.29
CA THR A 87 0.69 12.74 -18.92
C THR A 87 0.54 11.55 -17.99
N VAL A 88 1.23 11.61 -16.85
CA VAL A 88 1.05 10.66 -15.75
C VAL A 88 -0.20 11.03 -14.97
N GLU A 89 -1.05 10.04 -14.71
CA GLU A 89 -2.28 10.24 -13.95
C GLU A 89 -1.97 10.58 -12.48
N ILE A 90 -2.59 11.66 -11.98
CA ILE A 90 -2.58 12.01 -10.56
C ILE A 90 -3.71 11.26 -9.85
N VAL A 91 -3.38 10.43 -8.86
CA VAL A 91 -4.34 9.56 -8.17
C VAL A 91 -4.52 9.92 -6.70
N GLN A 92 -5.73 9.69 -6.18
CA GLN A 92 -6.02 9.80 -4.75
C GLN A 92 -5.71 8.51 -3.98
N TYR A 93 -5.78 7.36 -4.67
CA TYR A 93 -5.51 6.05 -4.11
C TYR A 93 -4.56 5.31 -5.03
N PHE A 94 -3.60 4.61 -4.47
CA PHE A 94 -2.65 3.79 -5.22
C PHE A 94 -2.38 2.49 -4.49
N LYS A 95 -2.42 1.38 -5.22
CA LYS A 95 -2.11 0.05 -4.70
C LYS A 95 -0.63 -0.23 -4.91
N PHE A 96 0.14 -0.24 -3.82
CA PHE A 96 1.57 -0.52 -3.81
C PHE A 96 1.84 -1.77 -2.97
N PHE A 97 2.43 -2.82 -3.55
CA PHE A 97 2.63 -4.14 -2.91
C PHE A 97 1.42 -4.63 -2.11
N ASP A 98 0.27 -4.66 -2.78
CA ASP A 98 -1.03 -5.05 -2.21
C ASP A 98 -1.60 -4.17 -1.09
N SER A 99 -0.92 -3.08 -0.74
CA SER A 99 -1.39 -2.08 0.23
C SER A 99 -1.91 -0.84 -0.49
N THR A 100 -3.14 -0.43 -0.18
CA THR A 100 -3.73 0.77 -0.82
C THR A 100 -3.44 2.01 0.00
N ILE A 101 -2.56 2.87 -0.49
CA ILE A 101 -2.23 4.14 0.13
C ILE A 101 -3.18 5.21 -0.40
N SER A 102 -3.64 6.10 0.47
CA SER A 102 -4.42 7.27 0.06
C SER A 102 -3.59 8.54 0.21
N ASN A 103 -3.88 9.54 -0.63
CA ASN A 103 -3.17 10.82 -0.61
C ASN A 103 -3.38 11.65 0.68
N ASN A 104 -4.39 11.29 1.48
CA ASN A 104 -4.68 11.88 2.78
C ASN A 104 -4.20 11.00 3.96
N LEU A 105 -3.51 9.88 3.66
CA LEU A 105 -3.02 8.88 4.60
C LEU A 105 -4.08 8.37 5.58
N LYS A 106 -5.35 8.36 5.15
CA LYS A 106 -6.46 7.75 5.87
C LYS A 106 -6.68 6.33 5.40
N TRP A 107 -6.85 5.43 6.36
CA TRP A 107 -6.88 3.99 6.11
C TRP A 107 -8.30 3.39 6.09
N GLU A 108 -9.36 4.20 6.01
CA GLU A 108 -10.75 3.70 6.04
C GLU A 108 -11.00 2.66 4.94
N LEU A 109 -10.54 2.93 3.72
CA LEU A 109 -10.68 2.01 2.59
C LEU A 109 -9.97 0.67 2.86
N ILE A 110 -8.75 0.69 3.42
CA ILE A 110 -8.05 -0.55 3.81
C ILE A 110 -8.87 -1.30 4.86
N ILE A 111 -9.36 -0.61 5.89
CA ILE A 111 -10.15 -1.24 6.96
C ILE A 111 -11.42 -1.86 6.39
N ASP A 112 -12.09 -1.21 5.44
CA ASP A 112 -13.26 -1.76 4.77
C ASP A 112 -12.93 -3.02 3.96
N ILE A 113 -11.81 -3.01 3.23
CA ILE A 113 -11.32 -4.18 2.49
C ILE A 113 -11.00 -5.33 3.45
N ILE A 114 -10.24 -5.08 4.53
CA ILE A 114 -9.89 -6.09 5.53
C ILE A 114 -11.14 -6.66 6.20
N VAL A 115 -12.08 -5.80 6.60
CA VAL A 115 -13.34 -6.24 7.22
C VAL A 115 -14.15 -7.08 6.23
N LYS A 116 -14.32 -6.63 4.98
CA LYS A 116 -15.04 -7.40 3.95
C LYS A 116 -14.40 -8.78 3.74
N ASN A 117 -13.09 -8.82 3.58
CA ASN A 117 -12.31 -10.03 3.34
C ASN A 117 -12.35 -11.00 4.53
N THR A 118 -12.35 -10.48 5.76
CA THR A 118 -12.44 -11.31 6.96
C THR A 118 -13.87 -11.80 7.22
N GLN A 119 -14.90 -11.02 6.88
CA GLN A 119 -16.30 -11.48 6.98
C GLN A 119 -16.59 -12.67 6.06
N GLN A 120 -16.06 -12.67 4.84
CA GLN A 120 -16.16 -13.82 3.93
C GLN A 120 -15.52 -15.07 4.53
N ARG A 121 -14.36 -14.92 5.17
CA ARG A 121 -13.65 -16.05 5.81
C ARG A 121 -14.32 -16.51 7.10
N LEU A 122 -14.96 -15.60 7.84
CA LEU A 122 -15.80 -15.95 8.99
C LEU A 122 -16.97 -16.85 8.60
N TYR A 123 -17.57 -16.65 7.42
CA TYR A 123 -18.60 -17.56 6.92
C TYR A 123 -18.06 -18.98 6.78
N PHE A 124 -16.88 -19.16 6.16
CA PHE A 124 -16.23 -20.46 6.06
C PHE A 124 -15.87 -21.04 7.43
N LEU A 125 -15.34 -20.24 8.35
CA LEU A 125 -15.06 -20.72 9.71
C LEU A 125 -16.31 -21.26 10.42
N ARG A 126 -17.46 -20.59 10.27
CA ARG A 126 -18.76 -21.09 10.81
C ARG A 126 -19.15 -22.42 10.17
N ARG A 127 -19.00 -22.54 8.84
CA ARG A 127 -19.26 -23.79 8.11
C ARG A 127 -18.37 -24.93 8.60
N LEU A 128 -17.08 -24.67 8.77
CA LEU A 128 -16.12 -25.65 9.29
C LEU A 128 -16.49 -26.12 10.71
N LYS A 129 -16.90 -25.19 11.59
CA LYS A 129 -17.39 -25.53 12.93
C LYS A 129 -18.66 -26.39 12.88
N LEU A 130 -19.61 -26.05 12.00
CA LEU A 130 -20.84 -26.82 11.82
C LEU A 130 -20.59 -28.24 11.32
N PHE A 131 -19.55 -28.45 10.51
CA PHE A 131 -19.13 -29.78 10.07
C PHE A 131 -18.38 -30.59 11.15
N GLY A 132 -18.29 -30.08 12.38
CA GLY A 132 -17.69 -30.81 13.50
C GLY A 132 -16.17 -30.90 13.45
N LEU A 133 -15.49 -30.04 12.67
CA LEU A 133 -14.04 -30.04 12.62
C LEU A 133 -13.43 -29.70 13.98
N THR A 134 -12.27 -30.29 14.25
CA THR A 134 -11.58 -30.14 15.54
C THR A 134 -11.15 -28.70 15.78
N THR A 135 -11.10 -28.30 17.04
CA THR A 135 -10.62 -26.97 17.45
C THR A 135 -9.24 -26.64 16.89
N HIS A 136 -8.36 -27.64 16.76
CA HIS A 136 -7.05 -27.47 16.14
C HIS A 136 -7.16 -26.97 14.69
N ILE A 137 -7.97 -27.63 13.85
CA ILE A 137 -8.17 -27.23 12.45
C ILE A 137 -8.80 -25.84 12.35
N LEU A 138 -9.74 -25.52 13.23
CA LEU A 138 -10.36 -24.19 13.26
C LEU A 138 -9.36 -23.08 13.63
N LEU A 139 -8.43 -23.36 14.54
CA LEU A 139 -7.35 -22.45 14.90
C LEU A 139 -6.37 -22.27 13.75
N THR A 140 -5.97 -23.36 13.08
CA THR A 140 -5.14 -23.29 11.86
C THR A 140 -5.81 -22.43 10.79
N PHE A 141 -7.10 -22.66 10.52
CA PHE A 141 -7.85 -21.83 9.58
C PHE A 141 -7.89 -20.36 10.00
N TYR A 142 -8.05 -20.06 11.29
CA TYR A 142 -7.97 -18.68 11.79
C TYR A 142 -6.61 -18.05 11.46
N ARG A 143 -5.50 -18.70 11.83
CA ARG A 143 -4.14 -18.20 11.59
C ARG A 143 -3.89 -17.94 10.11
N ASP A 144 -4.19 -18.94 9.28
CA ASP A 144 -3.78 -18.95 7.89
C ASP A 144 -4.70 -18.09 7.01
N ALA A 145 -6.00 -18.09 7.27
CA ALA A 145 -6.96 -17.38 6.43
C ALA A 145 -7.36 -16.02 6.98
N ILE A 146 -7.63 -15.90 8.29
CA ILE A 146 -8.23 -14.70 8.86
C ILE A 146 -7.16 -13.76 9.42
N GLU A 147 -6.27 -14.27 10.27
CA GLU A 147 -5.23 -13.46 10.90
C GLU A 147 -4.25 -12.93 9.87
N SER A 148 -3.81 -13.76 8.91
CA SER A 148 -2.95 -13.33 7.80
C SER A 148 -3.48 -12.08 7.08
N VAL A 149 -4.80 -11.95 6.93
CA VAL A 149 -5.45 -10.76 6.33
C VAL A 149 -5.49 -9.59 7.29
N LEU A 150 -5.76 -9.85 8.57
CA LEU A 150 -5.80 -8.82 9.61
C LEU A 150 -4.40 -8.22 9.88
N THR A 151 -3.34 -8.99 9.68
CA THR A 151 -1.96 -8.61 9.98
C THR A 151 -1.15 -8.23 8.74
N PHE A 152 -1.72 -8.40 7.54
CA PHE A 152 -1.06 -8.00 6.30
C PHE A 152 -0.70 -6.51 6.32
N SER A 153 0.60 -6.22 6.15
CA SER A 153 1.16 -4.86 6.15
C SER A 153 0.78 -4.03 7.37
N ILE A 154 0.57 -4.67 8.53
CA ILE A 154 0.09 -4.04 9.77
C ILE A 154 0.96 -2.86 10.23
N THR A 155 2.27 -2.93 9.96
CA THR A 155 3.25 -1.87 10.27
C THR A 155 2.96 -0.56 9.55
N VAL A 156 2.30 -0.60 8.39
CA VAL A 156 2.02 0.57 7.55
C VAL A 156 0.80 1.35 8.06
N TRP A 157 -0.26 0.66 8.48
CA TRP A 157 -1.55 1.29 8.73
C TRP A 157 -1.99 1.26 10.20
N PHE A 158 -1.62 0.26 10.99
CA PHE A 158 -2.22 0.03 12.32
C PHE A 158 -1.90 1.13 13.34
N GLY A 159 -0.72 1.74 13.25
CA GLY A 159 -0.34 2.89 14.08
C GLY A 159 -1.21 4.11 13.81
N SER A 160 -1.68 4.27 12.57
CA SER A 160 -2.35 5.47 12.07
C SER A 160 -3.87 5.35 11.97
N ILE A 161 -4.44 4.22 12.40
CA ILE A 161 -5.91 4.05 12.45
C ILE A 161 -6.53 4.56 13.76
N THR A 162 -7.77 5.04 13.63
CA THR A 162 -8.59 5.54 14.73
C THR A 162 -8.99 4.43 15.71
N VAL A 163 -9.35 4.81 16.94
CA VAL A 163 -9.92 3.88 17.93
C VAL A 163 -11.17 3.17 17.39
N LYS A 164 -12.03 3.89 16.65
CA LYS A 164 -13.22 3.32 16.01
C LYS A 164 -12.85 2.20 15.03
N GLN A 165 -11.85 2.41 14.19
CA GLN A 165 -11.35 1.39 13.24
C GLN A 165 -10.72 0.20 13.97
N LYS A 166 -9.92 0.43 15.02
CA LYS A 166 -9.38 -0.65 15.87
C LYS A 166 -10.48 -1.52 16.47
N LEU A 167 -11.57 -0.90 16.94
CA LEU A 167 -12.73 -1.62 17.46
C LEU A 167 -13.45 -2.44 16.39
N ARG A 168 -13.52 -1.96 15.13
CA ARG A 168 -14.09 -2.74 14.01
C ARG A 168 -13.31 -4.04 13.79
N LEU A 169 -11.97 -3.97 13.75
CA LEU A 169 -11.11 -5.16 13.61
C LEU A 169 -11.23 -6.10 14.82
N LYS A 170 -11.24 -5.55 16.03
CA LYS A 170 -11.40 -6.34 17.27
C LYS A 170 -12.72 -7.11 17.33
N ARG A 171 -13.79 -6.60 16.70
CA ARG A 171 -15.07 -7.34 16.59
C ARG A 171 -14.92 -8.63 15.78
N THR A 172 -14.11 -8.62 14.73
CA THR A 172 -13.81 -9.82 13.93
C THR A 172 -13.13 -10.87 14.82
N VAL A 173 -12.06 -10.50 15.53
CA VAL A 173 -11.33 -11.39 16.45
C VAL A 173 -12.25 -11.93 17.55
N LYS A 174 -13.05 -11.08 18.20
CA LYS A 174 -14.05 -11.52 19.18
C LYS A 174 -15.06 -12.51 18.60
N THR A 175 -15.45 -12.34 17.34
CA THR A 175 -16.38 -13.26 16.67
C THR A 175 -15.74 -14.62 16.43
N VAL A 176 -14.47 -14.64 15.99
CA VAL A 176 -13.69 -15.88 15.88
C VAL A 176 -13.63 -16.59 17.24
N SER A 177 -13.26 -15.89 18.31
CA SER A 177 -13.14 -16.50 19.65
C SER A 177 -14.44 -17.18 20.10
N ARG A 178 -15.60 -16.58 19.78
CA ARG A 178 -16.91 -17.18 20.08
C ARG A 178 -17.19 -18.44 19.25
N ILE A 179 -16.88 -18.43 17.95
CA ILE A 179 -17.10 -19.58 17.06
C ILE A 179 -16.23 -20.77 17.47
N ILE A 180 -14.96 -20.52 17.79
CA ILE A 180 -14.01 -21.55 18.22
C ILE A 180 -14.23 -21.95 19.68
N SER A 181 -14.93 -21.12 20.47
CA SER A 181 -15.13 -21.27 21.92
C SER A 181 -13.81 -21.25 22.70
N ARG A 182 -12.84 -20.46 22.22
CA ARG A 182 -11.52 -20.25 22.84
C ARG A 182 -11.02 -18.85 22.51
N ASN A 183 -10.25 -18.25 23.41
CA ASN A 183 -9.59 -16.98 23.11
C ASN A 183 -8.51 -17.20 22.04
N VAL A 184 -8.67 -16.54 20.90
CA VAL A 184 -7.59 -16.38 19.92
C VAL A 184 -6.80 -15.09 20.20
N PRO A 185 -5.49 -15.05 19.91
CA PRO A 185 -4.69 -13.84 20.07
C PRO A 185 -5.16 -12.68 19.20
#